data_AF-A0A6P6KVW3-F1
#
_entry.id   AF-A0A6P6KVW3-F1
#
_cell.length_a   1.000
_cell.length_b   1.000
_cell.length_c   1.000
_cell.angle_alpha   90.00
_cell.angle_beta   90.00
_cell.angle_gamma   90.00
#
_symmetry.space_group_name_H-M   'P 1'
#
loop_
_entity.id
_entity.type
_entity.pdbx_description
1 polymer ?
#
loop_
_entity_poly.entity_id
_entity_poly.type
_entity_poly.pdbx_seq_one_letter_code
_entity_poly.pdbx_strand_id
1 'polypeptide(L)'
;MWEKLQTAGVCLRTLRHSAAALGDNIYVFGGILDSVSTDDLMMFNTVSLNWMPIKTTGALPSARYGHSLAVVGEQIFLFGGCSEDGSQAKDMCALNTETLVWEQCKVKGEAPVVCAGQTFTSHHDKDIYLFGGTITNPDGVVSSTNEIHKLSIGKMKWKVPLYVGIPPSRRHRHTAFIVHSHLYVFGGKNEEQDFNDLKIMKLINPSERQPVMKEILSEFGLQGASNSFAPTKIPNVKYELSQSPVTVKSYRSENIQVSVHRDFSAVRDEAMNMIHKAFAMLDEEFQKLDREKEALARDAEALQKEREAQNQHLLRQKQELEDMLERHRSQNEAWLRARADENDRERKELWKLREEVLQEQEKLKEEQCNIQKRSEQLLSIMQQFKGM
;
A
#
# COMPACT_ATOMS: atom_id res chain seq x y z
N MET A 1 -6.50 22.70 9.84
CA MET A 1 -5.61 23.87 10.02
C MET A 1 -4.21 23.32 10.18
N TRP A 2 -3.24 23.81 9.42
CA TRP A 2 -1.84 23.44 9.60
C TRP A 2 -1.17 24.46 10.50
N GLU A 3 -0.40 24.01 11.49
CA GLU A 3 0.38 24.88 12.36
C GLU A 3 1.86 24.50 12.32
N LYS A 4 2.73 25.51 12.32
CA LYS A 4 4.16 25.30 12.47
C LYS A 4 4.47 25.21 13.96
N LEU A 5 4.75 24.00 14.43
CA LEU A 5 5.15 23.77 15.81
C LEU A 5 6.54 24.40 16.08
N GLN A 6 6.64 25.20 17.13
CA GLN A 6 7.92 25.65 17.64
C GLN A 6 8.52 24.50 18.46
N THR A 7 9.60 23.92 17.94
CA THR A 7 10.28 22.79 18.58
C THR A 7 11.60 23.25 19.19
N ALA A 8 11.98 22.62 20.30
CA ALA A 8 13.25 22.86 20.98
C ALA A 8 14.24 21.71 20.68
N GLY A 9 15.51 21.91 21.07
CA GLY A 9 16.54 20.89 20.98
C GLY A 9 17.30 20.89 19.65
N VAL A 10 17.75 19.71 19.22
CA VAL A 10 18.62 19.57 18.04
C VAL A 10 17.78 19.47 16.76
N CYS A 11 18.06 20.33 15.79
CA CYS A 11 17.38 20.31 14.50
C CYS A 11 17.99 19.25 13.57
N LEU A 12 17.18 18.27 13.17
CA LEU A 12 17.56 17.32 12.13
C LEU A 12 17.44 17.96 10.74
N ARG A 13 18.49 17.85 9.92
CA ARG A 13 18.51 18.37 8.53
C ARG A 13 18.65 17.28 7.47
N THR A 14 18.60 16.01 7.85
CA THR A 14 18.85 14.88 6.95
C THR A 14 17.69 14.63 6.00
N LEU A 15 18.00 14.24 4.77
CA LEU A 15 17.03 13.79 3.78
C LEU A 15 17.01 12.27 3.71
N ARG A 16 15.91 11.69 3.19
CA ARG A 16 15.77 10.23 3.00
C ARG A 16 16.03 9.42 4.29
N HIS A 17 15.79 10.05 5.44
CA HIS A 17 15.70 9.37 6.73
C HIS A 17 14.42 8.53 6.77
N SER A 18 14.35 7.62 7.74
CA SER A 18 13.12 6.91 8.05
C SER A 18 12.68 7.27 9.46
N ALA A 19 11.37 7.33 9.67
CA ALA A 19 10.76 7.72 10.93
C ALA A 19 9.73 6.69 11.37
N ALA A 20 9.67 6.47 12.69
CA ALA A 20 8.74 5.54 13.32
C ALA A 20 8.16 6.19 14.58
N ALA A 21 6.83 6.17 14.73
CA ALA A 21 6.15 6.66 15.92
C ALA A 21 5.85 5.49 16.87
N LEU A 22 6.25 5.61 18.13
CA LEU A 22 5.97 4.65 19.18
C LEU A 22 5.68 5.39 20.50
N GLY A 23 4.46 5.21 21.03
CA GLY A 23 3.98 5.97 22.18
C GLY A 23 3.97 7.48 21.90
N ASP A 24 4.49 8.27 22.84
CA ASP A 24 4.60 9.73 22.74
C ASP A 24 5.88 10.20 22.03
N ASN A 25 6.59 9.28 21.35
CA ASN A 25 7.88 9.57 20.75
C ASN A 25 7.90 9.22 19.25
N ILE A 26 8.56 10.08 18.47
CA ILE A 26 8.89 9.83 17.07
C ILE A 26 10.39 9.62 16.98
N TYR A 27 10.81 8.45 16.52
CA TYR A 27 12.20 8.09 16.31
C TYR A 27 12.55 8.29 14.84
N VAL A 28 13.67 8.95 14.59
CA VAL A 28 14.20 9.20 13.26
C VAL A 28 15.63 8.68 13.20
N PHE A 29 15.89 7.78 12.26
CA PHE A 29 17.21 7.18 12.09
C PHE A 29 17.81 7.57 10.74
N GLY A 30 19.11 7.87 10.75
CA GLY A 30 19.96 8.01 9.59
C GLY A 30 19.51 9.08 8.57
N GLY A 31 19.72 8.76 7.30
CA GLY A 31 19.51 9.67 6.18
C GLY A 31 20.83 10.20 5.62
N ILE A 32 20.71 11.21 4.75
CA ILE A 32 21.84 11.83 4.05
C ILE A 32 21.83 13.34 4.26
N LEU A 33 22.98 13.91 4.60
CA LEU A 33 23.22 15.34 4.76
C LEU A 33 24.48 15.69 3.98
N ASP A 34 24.37 16.62 3.02
CA ASP A 34 25.50 17.07 2.19
C ASP A 34 26.31 15.91 1.55
N SER A 35 25.59 14.88 1.09
CA SER A 35 26.12 13.63 0.52
C SER A 35 26.75 12.64 1.51
N VAL A 36 26.82 12.99 2.79
CA VAL A 36 27.32 12.11 3.86
C VAL A 36 26.15 11.38 4.50
N SER A 37 26.27 10.05 4.61
CA SER A 37 25.26 9.24 5.30
C SER A 37 25.47 9.33 6.82
N THR A 38 24.39 9.29 7.60
CA THR A 38 24.48 9.26 9.07
C THR A 38 23.81 8.00 9.64
N ASP A 39 24.26 7.59 10.83
CA ASP A 39 23.70 6.57 11.73
C ASP A 39 23.09 7.19 13.00
N ASP A 40 22.90 8.51 13.03
CA ASP A 40 22.32 9.19 14.18
C ASP A 40 20.87 8.72 14.42
N LEU A 41 20.57 8.40 15.68
CA LEU A 41 19.20 8.19 16.16
C LEU A 41 18.73 9.43 16.92
N MET A 42 17.62 9.98 16.47
CA MET A 42 17.02 11.20 17.00
C MET A 42 15.60 10.89 17.45
N MET A 43 15.21 11.42 18.60
CA MET A 43 13.89 11.23 19.16
C MET A 43 13.21 12.59 19.35
N PHE A 44 11.97 12.69 18.89
CA PHE A 44 11.09 13.80 19.14
C PHE A 44 9.99 13.38 20.09
N ASN A 45 9.93 14.01 21.26
CA ASN A 45 8.81 13.80 22.18
C ASN A 45 7.65 14.73 21.79
N THR A 46 6.48 14.15 21.52
CA THR A 46 5.31 14.89 21.03
C THR A 46 4.60 15.68 22.13
N VAL A 47 4.86 15.39 23.41
CA VAL A 47 4.29 16.11 24.56
C VAL A 47 5.14 17.34 24.91
N SER A 48 6.46 17.18 25.01
CA SER A 48 7.39 18.27 25.34
C SER A 48 7.85 19.07 24.12
N LEU A 49 7.52 18.62 22.91
CA LEU A 49 7.93 19.22 21.62
C LEU A 49 9.44 19.43 21.49
N ASN A 50 10.23 18.46 21.98
CA ASN A 50 11.68 18.57 22.07
C ASN A 50 12.39 17.46 21.28
N TRP A 51 13.38 17.84 20.49
CA TRP A 51 14.27 16.92 19.77
C TRP A 51 15.51 16.60 20.59
N MET A 52 15.82 15.31 20.75
CA MET A 52 16.95 14.83 21.52
C MET A 52 17.75 13.78 20.74
N PRO A 53 19.09 13.89 20.68
CA PRO A 53 19.93 12.80 20.21
C PRO A 53 19.91 11.66 21.22
N ILE A 54 19.70 10.44 20.73
CA ILE A 54 19.64 9.24 21.55
C ILE A 54 20.92 8.46 21.37
N LYS A 55 21.67 8.31 22.47
CA LYS A 55 22.81 7.40 22.51
C LYS A 55 22.28 5.98 22.63
N THR A 56 22.62 5.15 21.66
CA THR A 56 22.28 3.72 21.65
C THR A 56 23.52 2.87 21.79
N THR A 57 23.34 1.61 22.17
CA THR A 57 24.43 0.64 22.34
C THR A 57 24.09 -0.69 21.66
N GLY A 58 25.01 -1.66 21.66
CA GLY A 58 24.79 -2.99 21.07
C GLY A 58 25.29 -3.08 19.63
N ALA A 59 24.54 -3.80 18.78
CA ALA A 59 24.87 -4.03 17.38
C ALA A 59 24.38 -2.86 16.51
N LEU A 60 25.13 -1.76 16.53
CA LEU A 60 24.78 -0.51 15.84
C LEU A 60 24.65 -0.72 14.32
N PRO A 61 23.52 -0.31 13.70
CA PRO A 61 23.42 -0.26 12.24
C PRO A 61 24.40 0.76 11.66
N SER A 62 24.97 0.46 10.48
CA SER A 62 25.82 1.40 9.76
C SER A 62 25.07 2.64 9.27
N ALA A 63 25.80 3.74 9.06
CA ALA A 63 25.28 4.96 8.46
C ALA A 63 24.65 4.70 7.08
N ARG A 64 23.38 5.10 6.91
CA ARG A 64 22.59 4.74 5.73
C ARG A 64 21.39 5.64 5.47
N TYR A 65 20.94 5.68 4.23
CA TYR A 65 19.72 6.39 3.79
C TYR A 65 18.79 5.48 2.98
N GLY A 66 17.51 5.86 2.86
CA GLY A 66 16.53 5.12 2.07
C GLY A 66 16.15 3.74 2.63
N HIS A 67 16.54 3.46 3.87
CA HIS A 67 16.10 2.32 4.67
C HIS A 67 14.65 2.52 5.13
N SER A 68 14.06 1.49 5.72
CA SER A 68 12.70 1.57 6.26
C SER A 68 12.66 1.15 7.72
N LEU A 69 11.84 1.84 8.50
CA LEU A 69 11.50 1.51 9.88
C LEU A 69 10.07 1.01 9.98
N ALA A 70 9.83 0.04 10.86
CA ALA A 70 8.50 -0.40 11.25
C ALA A 70 8.44 -0.71 12.74
N VAL A 71 7.30 -0.45 13.36
CA VAL A 71 7.07 -0.68 14.79
C VAL A 71 6.24 -1.93 14.97
N VAL A 72 6.69 -2.86 15.82
CA VAL A 72 5.92 -4.05 16.23
C VAL A 72 6.08 -4.22 17.73
N GLY A 73 4.97 -4.16 18.47
CA GLY A 73 5.02 -4.06 19.94
C GLY A 73 5.83 -2.83 20.37
N GLU A 74 6.83 -3.02 21.22
CA GLU A 74 7.67 -1.96 21.81
C GLU A 74 9.06 -1.85 21.13
N GLN A 75 9.23 -2.50 19.97
CA GLN A 75 10.49 -2.54 19.24
C GLN A 75 10.35 -1.88 17.86
N ILE A 76 11.43 -1.23 17.44
CA ILE A 76 11.57 -0.63 16.12
C ILE A 76 12.48 -1.52 15.28
N PHE A 77 11.96 -2.00 14.15
CA PHE A 77 12.69 -2.82 13.19
C PHE A 77 13.18 -1.96 12.04
N LEU A 78 14.47 -2.12 11.70
CA LEU A 78 15.15 -1.47 10.60
C LEU A 78 15.53 -2.51 9.55
N PHE A 79 15.21 -2.23 8.29
CA PHE A 79 15.63 -3.05 7.17
C PHE A 79 16.07 -2.20 5.98
N GLY A 80 17.11 -2.69 5.29
CA GLY A 80 17.54 -2.13 4.01
C GLY A 80 18.40 -0.88 4.12
N GLY A 81 18.51 -0.18 2.99
CA GLY A 81 19.17 1.11 2.85
C GLY A 81 20.47 1.05 2.07
N CYS A 82 20.95 2.23 1.72
CA CYS A 82 22.22 2.45 1.03
C CYS A 82 23.19 3.21 1.95
N SER A 83 24.43 2.76 1.98
CA SER A 83 25.55 3.48 2.58
C SER A 83 26.08 4.53 1.59
N GLU A 84 27.03 5.36 2.05
CA GLU A 84 27.66 6.42 1.24
C GLU A 84 28.41 5.89 0.02
N ASP A 85 29.05 4.72 0.13
CA ASP A 85 29.78 4.05 -0.96
C ASP A 85 28.85 3.37 -1.99
N GLY A 86 27.53 3.50 -1.83
CA GLY A 86 26.53 2.81 -2.65
C GLY A 86 26.33 1.34 -2.29
N SER A 87 27.01 0.83 -1.27
CA SER A 87 26.77 -0.52 -0.75
C SER A 87 25.36 -0.63 -0.18
N GLN A 88 24.77 -1.81 -0.35
CA GLN A 88 23.37 -2.08 0.01
C GLN A 88 23.33 -2.92 1.26
N ALA A 89 22.66 -2.40 2.27
CA ALA A 89 22.46 -3.10 3.52
C ALA A 89 21.27 -4.06 3.38
N LYS A 90 21.48 -5.33 3.69
CA LYS A 90 20.44 -6.39 3.70
C LYS A 90 20.22 -6.96 5.10
N ASP A 91 20.80 -6.33 6.09
CA ASP A 91 20.68 -6.66 7.49
C ASP A 91 19.31 -6.24 8.04
N MET A 92 18.87 -6.98 9.05
CA MET A 92 17.72 -6.64 9.87
C MET A 92 18.25 -6.29 11.26
N CYS A 93 17.90 -5.10 11.74
CA CYS A 93 18.24 -4.66 13.09
C CYS A 93 16.97 -4.33 13.85
N ALA A 94 16.95 -4.60 15.16
CA ALA A 94 15.87 -4.22 16.05
C ALA A 94 16.41 -3.33 17.16
N LEU A 95 15.72 -2.23 17.44
CA LEU A 95 15.97 -1.36 18.57
C LEU A 95 14.92 -1.66 19.65
N ASN A 96 15.39 -2.05 20.83
CA ASN A 96 14.56 -2.01 22.02
C ASN A 96 14.47 -0.56 22.52
N THR A 97 13.26 -0.01 22.58
CA THR A 97 13.06 1.41 22.93
C THR A 97 13.12 1.70 24.42
N GLU A 98 12.98 0.68 25.29
CA GLU A 98 13.17 0.83 26.74
C GLU A 98 14.65 0.86 27.12
N THR A 99 15.44 -0.06 26.54
CA THR A 99 16.86 -0.21 26.87
C THR A 99 17.79 0.59 25.95
N LEU A 100 17.27 1.06 24.81
CA LEU A 100 18.03 1.76 23.76
C LEU A 100 19.20 0.93 23.21
N VAL A 101 19.01 -0.39 23.16
CA VAL A 101 19.99 -1.36 22.65
C VAL A 101 19.55 -1.87 21.28
N TRP A 102 20.47 -1.81 20.32
CA TRP A 102 20.33 -2.42 19.01
C TRP A 102 20.76 -3.89 19.02
N GLU A 103 19.97 -4.73 18.35
CA GLU A 103 20.24 -6.14 18.15
C GLU A 103 20.20 -6.49 16.66
N GLN A 104 21.23 -7.20 16.20
CA GLN A 104 21.24 -7.74 14.84
C GLN A 104 20.37 -9.00 14.78
N CYS A 105 19.32 -8.94 13.98
CA CYS A 105 18.33 -10.00 13.87
C CYS A 105 18.78 -11.05 12.87
N LYS A 106 19.02 -12.28 13.33
CA LYS A 106 19.31 -13.44 12.46
C LYS A 106 18.02 -13.97 11.85
N VAL A 107 17.60 -13.37 10.74
CA VAL A 107 16.37 -13.74 10.04
C VAL A 107 16.62 -14.94 9.13
N LYS A 108 15.74 -15.94 9.21
CA LYS A 108 15.76 -17.14 8.37
C LYS A 108 14.88 -16.97 7.13
N GLY A 109 15.09 -17.79 6.12
CA GLY A 109 14.28 -17.80 4.89
C GLY A 109 14.93 -16.99 3.77
N GLU A 110 14.19 -16.84 2.68
CA GLU A 110 14.64 -16.10 1.51
C GLU A 110 14.47 -14.61 1.79
N ALA A 111 15.59 -13.92 2.00
CA ALA A 111 15.59 -12.50 2.29
C ALA A 111 15.27 -11.70 1.03
N PRO A 112 14.53 -10.58 1.13
CA PRO A 112 14.29 -9.69 0.00
C PRO A 112 15.60 -9.17 -0.57
N VAL A 113 15.70 -9.02 -1.89
CA VAL A 113 16.90 -8.48 -2.58
C VAL A 113 16.91 -6.93 -2.57
N VAL A 114 16.07 -6.30 -1.77
CA VAL A 114 15.69 -4.90 -1.95
C VAL A 114 16.66 -3.91 -1.31
N CYS A 115 16.88 -2.78 -2.01
CA CYS A 115 17.97 -1.85 -1.76
C CYS A 115 17.55 -0.46 -1.26
N ALA A 116 16.46 0.15 -1.72
CA ALA A 116 15.99 1.43 -1.17
C ALA A 116 14.55 1.74 -1.59
N GLY A 117 13.90 2.62 -0.83
CA GLY A 117 12.60 3.19 -1.20
C GLY A 117 11.45 2.17 -1.23
N GLN A 118 11.64 1.05 -0.54
CA GLN A 118 10.58 0.11 -0.18
C GLN A 118 9.65 0.68 0.89
N THR A 119 8.45 0.11 0.98
CA THR A 119 7.60 0.29 2.16
C THR A 119 7.77 -0.89 3.10
N PHE A 120 7.75 -0.60 4.40
CA PHE A 120 7.91 -1.58 5.47
C PHE A 120 6.81 -1.31 6.49
N THR A 121 5.76 -2.12 6.43
CA THR A 121 4.50 -1.84 7.12
C THR A 121 4.18 -2.97 8.09
N SER A 122 4.03 -2.64 9.37
CA SER A 122 3.62 -3.61 10.38
C SER A 122 2.16 -4.02 10.21
N HIS A 123 1.87 -5.30 10.49
CA HIS A 123 0.54 -5.89 10.39
C HIS A 123 0.27 -6.73 11.63
N HIS A 124 -0.51 -6.15 12.56
CA HIS A 124 -0.66 -6.66 13.91
C HIS A 124 0.71 -6.79 14.62
N ASP A 125 0.75 -6.99 15.93
CA ASP A 125 2.01 -7.10 16.69
C ASP A 125 2.78 -8.42 16.43
N LYS A 126 2.82 -8.88 15.18
CA LYS A 126 3.28 -10.22 14.80
C LYS A 126 4.07 -10.24 13.50
N ASP A 127 3.67 -9.45 12.51
CA ASP A 127 4.20 -9.56 11.16
C ASP A 127 4.52 -8.18 10.58
N ILE A 128 5.50 -8.12 9.67
CA ILE A 128 5.81 -6.93 8.88
C ILE A 128 5.78 -7.31 7.41
N TYR A 129 5.16 -6.48 6.59
CA TYR A 129 5.12 -6.63 5.14
C TYR A 129 6.05 -5.63 4.49
N LEU A 130 6.82 -6.13 3.52
CA LEU A 130 7.70 -5.34 2.68
C LEU A 130 7.16 -5.40 1.25
N PHE A 131 6.97 -4.23 0.63
CA PHE A 131 6.52 -4.15 -0.76
C PHE A 131 7.39 -3.20 -1.59
N GLY A 132 7.69 -3.64 -2.81
CA GLY A 132 8.36 -2.86 -3.83
C GLY A 132 9.77 -2.41 -3.45
N GLY A 133 10.20 -1.28 -4.01
CA GLY A 133 11.54 -0.72 -3.83
C GLY A 133 12.41 -0.90 -5.06
N THR A 134 13.70 -0.56 -4.94
CA THR A 134 14.69 -0.74 -6.00
C THR A 134 15.60 -1.92 -5.72
N ILE A 135 16.02 -2.62 -6.76
CA ILE A 135 17.00 -3.69 -6.76
C ILE A 135 18.13 -3.25 -7.68
N THR A 136 19.38 -3.48 -7.28
CA THR A 136 20.52 -3.34 -8.19
C THR A 136 20.87 -4.69 -8.77
N ASN A 137 20.76 -4.79 -10.09
CA ASN A 137 21.13 -5.99 -10.82
C ASN A 137 22.67 -6.16 -10.81
N PRO A 138 23.19 -7.37 -11.05
CA PRO A 138 24.64 -7.61 -11.17
C PRO A 138 25.33 -6.69 -12.18
N ASP A 139 24.58 -6.26 -13.20
CA ASP A 139 25.04 -5.34 -14.26
C ASP A 139 25.12 -3.87 -13.79
N GLY A 140 24.84 -3.59 -12.51
CA GLY A 140 24.84 -2.25 -11.92
C GLY A 140 23.56 -1.43 -12.20
N VAL A 141 22.67 -1.93 -13.06
CA VAL A 141 21.41 -1.27 -13.39
C VAL A 141 20.44 -1.37 -12.21
N VAL A 142 19.90 -0.23 -11.80
CA VAL A 142 18.86 -0.15 -10.76
C VAL A 142 17.48 -0.32 -11.41
N SER A 143 16.69 -1.27 -10.91
CA SER A 143 15.34 -1.54 -11.39
C SER A 143 14.33 -1.62 -10.24
N SER A 144 13.10 -1.22 -10.50
CA SER A 144 12.00 -1.29 -9.54
C SER A 144 11.46 -2.70 -9.44
N THR A 145 11.00 -3.09 -8.26
CA THR A 145 10.35 -4.40 -8.03
C THR A 145 8.89 -4.26 -7.60
N ASN A 146 8.09 -5.31 -7.82
CA ASN A 146 6.76 -5.51 -7.25
C ASN A 146 6.72 -6.69 -6.26
N GLU A 147 7.88 -7.16 -5.81
CA GLU A 147 7.95 -8.23 -4.84
C GLU A 147 7.29 -7.84 -3.52
N ILE A 148 6.60 -8.80 -2.93
CA ILE A 148 6.04 -8.71 -1.59
C ILE A 148 6.64 -9.79 -0.71
N HIS A 149 7.13 -9.37 0.45
CA HIS A 149 7.71 -10.25 1.45
C HIS A 149 7.03 -10.02 2.80
N LYS A 150 6.88 -11.10 3.57
CA LYS A 150 6.32 -11.09 4.91
C LYS A 150 7.37 -11.57 5.89
N LEU A 151 7.73 -10.73 6.84
CA LEU A 151 8.54 -11.09 8.00
C LEU A 151 7.63 -11.48 9.15
N SER A 152 7.77 -12.70 9.64
CA SER A 152 7.12 -13.12 10.88
C SER A 152 8.05 -12.90 12.06
N ILE A 153 7.72 -11.96 12.94
CA ILE A 153 8.58 -11.50 14.04
C ILE A 153 8.77 -12.60 15.07
N GLY A 154 7.70 -13.27 15.49
CA GLY A 154 7.79 -14.37 16.46
C GLY A 154 8.64 -15.57 15.99
N LYS A 155 8.86 -15.72 14.69
CA LYS A 155 9.71 -16.80 14.12
C LYS A 155 11.01 -16.28 13.52
N MET A 156 11.20 -14.96 13.47
CA MET A 156 12.23 -14.28 12.68
C MET A 156 12.47 -14.95 11.33
N LYS A 157 11.41 -15.05 10.52
CA LYS A 157 11.45 -15.75 9.23
C LYS A 157 10.73 -14.99 8.13
N TRP A 158 11.45 -14.76 7.03
CA TRP A 158 10.90 -14.27 5.76
C TRP A 158 10.08 -15.36 5.06
N LYS A 159 8.97 -14.94 4.48
CA LYS A 159 8.04 -15.76 3.70
C LYS A 159 7.44 -14.92 2.59
N VAL A 160 7.11 -15.56 1.48
CA VAL A 160 6.20 -14.98 0.48
C VAL A 160 4.78 -15.05 1.03
N PRO A 161 4.08 -13.91 1.21
CA PRO A 161 2.70 -13.92 1.69
C PRO A 161 1.73 -14.37 0.59
N LEU A 162 0.59 -14.91 1.02
CA LEU A 162 -0.53 -15.16 0.13
C LEU A 162 -1.43 -13.92 0.10
N TYR A 163 -1.96 -13.61 -1.07
CA TYR A 163 -2.83 -12.47 -1.26
C TYR A 163 -3.85 -12.73 -2.37
N VAL A 164 -4.93 -11.93 -2.37
CA VAL A 164 -5.95 -11.90 -3.42
C VAL A 164 -5.96 -10.52 -4.08
N GLY A 165 -6.14 -10.52 -5.40
CA GLY A 165 -6.20 -9.32 -6.23
C GLY A 165 -5.02 -9.20 -7.19
N ILE A 166 -5.06 -8.17 -8.02
CA ILE A 166 -3.99 -7.87 -8.97
C ILE A 166 -2.90 -7.08 -8.21
N PRO A 167 -1.67 -7.61 -8.09
CA PRO A 167 -0.61 -6.90 -7.37
C PRO A 167 -0.28 -5.58 -8.08
N PRO A 168 0.10 -4.52 -7.34
CA PRO A 168 0.54 -3.28 -7.97
C PRO A 168 1.75 -3.53 -8.87
N SER A 169 1.84 -2.81 -9.99
CA SER A 169 3.02 -2.82 -10.86
C SER A 169 4.28 -2.43 -10.08
N ARG A 170 5.44 -2.87 -10.56
CA ARG A 170 6.76 -2.59 -9.94
C ARG A 170 6.94 -1.10 -9.71
N ARG A 171 7.35 -0.72 -8.49
CA ARG A 171 7.44 0.68 -8.07
C ARG A 171 8.32 0.86 -6.83
N HIS A 172 8.92 2.04 -6.71
CA HIS A 172 9.67 2.50 -5.53
C HIS A 172 9.19 3.89 -5.11
N ARG A 173 9.56 4.33 -3.90
CA ARG A 173 9.13 5.63 -3.30
C ARG A 173 7.61 5.80 -3.28
N HIS A 174 6.89 4.70 -3.13
CA HIS A 174 5.45 4.69 -2.92
C HIS A 174 5.15 4.78 -1.42
N THR A 175 3.90 5.06 -1.07
CA THR A 175 3.42 4.96 0.31
C THR A 175 2.55 3.71 0.44
N ALA A 176 2.71 2.97 1.53
CA ALA A 176 1.87 1.83 1.82
C ALA A 176 1.46 1.78 3.29
N PHE A 177 0.24 1.34 3.52
CA PHE A 177 -0.32 1.17 4.86
C PHE A 177 -1.30 -0.01 4.85
N ILE A 178 -1.45 -0.66 6.01
CA ILE A 178 -2.35 -1.81 6.15
C ILE A 178 -3.52 -1.41 7.04
N VAL A 179 -4.74 -1.68 6.56
CA VAL A 179 -5.96 -1.48 7.34
C VAL A 179 -6.71 -2.81 7.37
N HIS A 180 -6.94 -3.33 8.58
CA HIS A 180 -7.43 -4.69 8.82
C HIS A 180 -6.51 -5.75 8.18
N SER A 181 -6.88 -6.27 7.01
CA SER A 181 -6.10 -7.24 6.24
C SER A 181 -5.89 -6.81 4.79
N HIS A 182 -6.03 -5.51 4.50
CA HIS A 182 -5.83 -4.96 3.17
C HIS A 182 -4.59 -4.07 3.16
N LEU A 183 -3.63 -4.41 2.30
CA LEU A 183 -2.48 -3.58 2.00
C LEU A 183 -2.86 -2.56 0.93
N TYR A 184 -2.84 -1.29 1.29
CA TYR A 184 -3.04 -0.17 0.39
C TYR A 184 -1.67 0.32 -0.06
N VAL A 185 -1.50 0.51 -1.36
CA VAL A 185 -0.30 1.05 -1.98
C VAL A 185 -0.71 2.23 -2.85
N PHE A 186 -0.14 3.39 -2.57
CA PHE A 186 -0.44 4.63 -3.28
C PHE A 186 0.81 5.20 -3.95
N GLY A 187 0.65 5.54 -5.23
CA GLY A 187 1.64 6.29 -6.01
C GLY A 187 2.98 5.57 -6.15
N GLY A 188 4.06 6.35 -6.09
CA GLY A 188 5.43 5.91 -6.37
C GLY A 188 5.79 6.07 -7.83
N LYS A 189 6.91 5.47 -8.25
CA LYS A 189 7.37 5.53 -9.63
C LYS A 189 8.16 4.30 -10.02
N ASN A 190 8.33 4.10 -11.32
CA ASN A 190 9.27 3.13 -11.87
C ASN A 190 10.07 3.75 -13.02
N GLU A 191 10.72 2.93 -13.84
CA GLU A 191 11.54 3.36 -14.96
C GLU A 191 10.70 3.91 -16.12
N GLU A 192 9.41 3.59 -16.17
CA GLU A 192 8.50 3.88 -17.28
C GLU A 192 7.57 5.06 -16.99
N GLN A 193 7.12 5.21 -15.74
CA GLN A 193 6.10 6.20 -15.37
C GLN A 193 6.09 6.54 -13.87
N ASP A 194 5.51 7.69 -13.56
CA ASP A 194 5.10 8.07 -12.22
C ASP A 194 3.64 7.64 -11.98
N PHE A 195 3.39 7.02 -10.83
CA PHE A 195 2.09 6.48 -10.47
C PHE A 195 1.30 7.47 -9.61
N ASN A 196 -0.01 7.58 -9.88
CA ASN A 196 -0.98 8.26 -9.03
C ASN A 196 -2.20 7.36 -8.72
N ASP A 197 -2.01 6.04 -8.82
CA ASP A 197 -3.04 5.05 -8.55
C ASP A 197 -3.02 4.61 -7.07
N LEU A 198 -4.20 4.28 -6.55
CA LEU A 198 -4.37 3.57 -5.29
C LEU A 198 -4.67 2.11 -5.61
N LYS A 199 -3.80 1.21 -5.16
CA LYS A 199 -3.95 -0.24 -5.32
C LYS A 199 -4.19 -0.89 -3.96
N ILE A 200 -5.03 -1.92 -3.96
CA ILE A 200 -5.44 -2.63 -2.75
C ILE A 200 -5.19 -4.11 -2.97
N MET A 201 -4.60 -4.76 -1.97
CA MET A 201 -4.35 -6.18 -1.99
C MET A 201 -4.81 -6.81 -0.67
N LYS A 202 -5.68 -7.83 -0.75
CA LYS A 202 -6.17 -8.53 0.44
C LYS A 202 -5.13 -9.56 0.87
N LEU A 203 -4.54 -9.38 2.04
CA LEU A 203 -3.56 -10.29 2.63
C LEU A 203 -4.29 -11.48 3.25
N ILE A 204 -3.90 -12.71 2.87
CA ILE A 204 -4.46 -13.93 3.44
C ILE A 204 -3.54 -14.44 4.54
N ASN A 205 -4.05 -14.48 5.77
CA ASN A 205 -3.35 -15.13 6.86
C ASN A 205 -3.43 -16.66 6.69
N PRO A 206 -2.34 -17.43 6.87
CA PRO A 206 -2.38 -18.89 6.80
C PRO A 206 -3.49 -19.58 7.61
N SER A 207 -3.93 -18.98 8.72
CA SER A 207 -5.05 -19.46 9.54
C SER A 207 -6.43 -19.35 8.85
N GLU A 208 -6.56 -18.50 7.83
CA GLU A 208 -7.79 -18.30 7.04
C GLU A 208 -7.77 -19.05 5.70
N ARG A 209 -6.76 -19.90 5.45
CA ARG A 209 -6.60 -20.66 4.20
C ARG A 209 -7.77 -21.59 3.87
N GLN A 210 -8.36 -22.21 4.89
CA GLN A 210 -9.42 -23.21 4.74
C GLN A 210 -10.73 -22.61 4.19
N PRO A 211 -11.27 -21.50 4.75
CA PRO A 211 -12.49 -20.88 4.22
C PRO A 211 -12.27 -20.19 2.86
N VAL A 212 -11.15 -19.48 2.65
CA VAL A 212 -10.90 -18.76 1.39
C VAL A 212 -10.72 -19.72 0.21
N MET A 213 -10.06 -20.86 0.40
CA MET A 213 -9.95 -21.87 -0.66
C MET A 213 -11.30 -22.50 -1.00
N LYS A 214 -12.18 -22.72 -0.01
CA LYS A 214 -13.55 -23.19 -0.25
C LYS A 214 -14.38 -22.18 -1.02
N GLU A 215 -14.24 -20.90 -0.72
CA GLU A 215 -14.97 -19.81 -1.37
C GLU A 215 -14.53 -19.63 -2.84
N ILE A 216 -13.22 -19.62 -3.10
CA ILE A 216 -12.66 -19.59 -4.47
C ILE A 216 -13.10 -20.84 -5.26
N LEU A 217 -12.99 -22.04 -4.69
CA LEU A 217 -13.43 -23.26 -5.37
C LEU A 217 -14.95 -23.26 -5.64
N SER A 218 -15.74 -22.60 -4.79
CA SER A 218 -17.17 -22.42 -5.00
C SER A 218 -17.50 -21.39 -6.08
N GLU A 219 -16.75 -20.28 -6.18
CA GLU A 219 -16.87 -19.29 -7.26
C GLU A 219 -16.51 -19.88 -8.63
N PHE A 220 -15.58 -20.84 -8.67
CA PHE A 220 -15.22 -21.59 -9.89
C PHE A 220 -16.09 -22.84 -10.13
N GLY A 221 -17.16 -23.07 -9.36
CA GLY A 221 -18.13 -24.15 -9.59
C GLY A 221 -17.63 -25.57 -9.30
N LEU A 222 -16.50 -25.73 -8.59
CA LEU A 222 -15.93 -27.04 -8.25
C LEU A 222 -16.42 -27.51 -6.88
N GLN A 223 -17.69 -27.91 -6.79
CA GLN A 223 -18.18 -28.66 -5.63
C GLN A 223 -17.86 -30.15 -5.81
N GLY A 224 -16.97 -30.71 -4.97
CA GLY A 224 -16.90 -32.17 -4.85
C GLY A 224 -15.56 -32.85 -4.53
N ALA A 225 -14.46 -32.15 -4.25
CA ALA A 225 -13.21 -32.81 -3.87
C ALA A 225 -12.98 -32.79 -2.34
N SER A 226 -13.76 -33.59 -1.62
CA SER A 226 -13.37 -34.03 -0.27
C SER A 226 -12.41 -35.22 -0.43
N ASN A 227 -11.13 -34.99 -0.14
CA ASN A 227 -10.22 -35.85 0.65
C ASN A 227 -8.76 -35.75 0.17
N SER A 228 -7.90 -35.43 1.14
CA SER A 228 -6.42 -35.48 1.11
C SER A 228 -5.71 -34.80 -0.06
N PHE A 229 -5.41 -33.50 0.09
CA PHE A 229 -4.24 -32.94 -0.58
C PHE A 229 -2.98 -33.38 0.18
N ALA A 230 -2.35 -34.46 -0.28
CA ALA A 230 -0.96 -34.71 0.05
C ALA A 230 -0.09 -33.62 -0.61
N PRO A 231 0.93 -33.09 0.06
CA PRO A 231 1.80 -32.08 -0.53
C PRO A 231 2.49 -32.69 -1.75
N THR A 232 2.14 -32.21 -2.94
CA THR A 232 2.81 -32.58 -4.17
C THR A 232 4.25 -32.09 -4.04
N LYS A 233 5.20 -33.02 -3.90
CA LYS A 233 6.61 -32.72 -4.09
C LYS A 233 6.72 -32.10 -5.47
N ILE A 234 7.16 -30.84 -5.52
CA ILE A 234 7.61 -30.20 -6.75
C ILE A 234 8.62 -31.18 -7.36
N PRO A 235 8.38 -31.75 -8.55
CA PRO A 235 9.38 -32.60 -9.17
C PRO A 235 10.62 -31.73 -9.38
N ASN A 236 11.74 -32.16 -8.80
CA ASN A 236 13.05 -31.59 -9.07
C ASN A 236 13.39 -31.93 -10.52
N VAL A 237 12.83 -31.17 -11.46
CA VAL A 237 13.20 -31.23 -12.87
C VAL A 237 14.53 -30.50 -12.96
N LYS A 238 15.62 -31.24 -12.75
CA LYS A 238 16.91 -30.84 -13.30
C LYS A 238 16.76 -30.90 -14.82
N TYR A 239 16.83 -29.75 -15.47
CA TYR A 239 17.16 -29.72 -16.90
C TYR A 239 18.60 -30.21 -17.03
N GLU A 240 18.77 -31.52 -17.23
CA GLU A 240 19.97 -32.00 -17.87
C GLU A 240 19.84 -31.64 -19.35
N LEU A 241 20.53 -30.57 -19.75
CA LEU A 241 20.87 -30.35 -21.15
C LEU A 241 21.48 -31.66 -21.64
N SER A 242 20.73 -32.37 -22.47
CA SER A 242 21.23 -33.56 -23.16
C SER A 242 22.39 -33.10 -24.03
N GLN A 243 23.61 -33.24 -23.49
CA GLN A 243 24.81 -33.23 -24.31
C GLN A 243 24.60 -34.33 -25.32
N SER A 244 24.36 -33.91 -26.56
CA SER A 244 24.35 -34.80 -27.70
C SER A 244 25.66 -35.59 -27.66
N PRO A 245 25.66 -36.92 -27.82
CA PRO A 245 26.89 -37.70 -27.73
C PRO A 245 27.78 -37.32 -28.90
N VAL A 246 28.70 -36.39 -28.68
CA VAL A 246 29.85 -36.18 -29.55
C VAL A 246 30.68 -37.45 -29.41
N THR A 247 30.39 -38.39 -30.30
CA THR A 247 31.21 -39.57 -30.50
C THR A 247 32.54 -39.05 -31.03
N VAL A 248 33.54 -38.94 -30.16
CA VAL A 248 34.94 -38.77 -30.58
C VAL A 248 35.35 -40.06 -31.27
N LYS A 249 35.07 -40.15 -32.58
CA LYS A 249 35.69 -41.15 -33.44
C LYS A 249 37.13 -40.70 -33.68
N SER A 250 38.05 -41.40 -33.02
CA SER A 250 39.46 -41.44 -33.40
C SER A 250 39.56 -41.84 -34.87
N TYR A 251 40.02 -40.93 -35.72
CA TYR A 251 40.38 -41.27 -37.09
C TYR A 251 41.79 -41.84 -37.08
N ARG A 252 41.88 -43.16 -37.26
CA ARG A 252 43.06 -43.79 -37.85
C ARG A 252 43.27 -43.19 -39.24
N SER A 253 44.47 -42.69 -39.49
CA SER A 253 44.95 -42.38 -40.83
C SER A 253 45.01 -43.67 -41.65
N GLU A 254 44.06 -43.84 -42.56
CA GLU A 254 44.20 -44.78 -43.68
C GLU A 254 44.35 -43.96 -44.97
N ASN A 255 45.41 -44.27 -45.69
CA ASN A 255 45.76 -43.70 -46.99
C ASN A 255 44.62 -43.93 -47.98
N ILE A 256 43.86 -42.89 -48.33
CA ILE A 256 42.96 -42.91 -49.48
C ILE A 256 43.69 -42.27 -50.66
N GLN A 257 44.06 -43.12 -51.61
CA GLN A 257 44.52 -42.70 -52.93
C GLN A 257 43.44 -41.88 -53.62
N VAL A 258 43.81 -40.66 -54.01
CA VAL A 258 42.99 -39.73 -54.79
C VAL A 258 43.00 -40.17 -56.26
N SER A 259 41.89 -40.74 -56.73
CA SER A 259 41.38 -40.65 -58.11
C SER A 259 39.91 -41.11 -58.03
N VAL A 260 38.89 -40.43 -58.56
CA VAL A 260 38.64 -39.97 -59.92
C VAL A 260 37.58 -38.84 -59.84
N HIS A 261 37.61 -37.90 -60.78
CA HIS A 261 36.71 -36.76 -60.94
C HIS A 261 35.25 -37.02 -60.52
N ARG A 262 34.80 -36.38 -59.42
CA ARG A 262 33.39 -36.02 -59.27
C ARG A 262 33.16 -34.75 -60.07
N ASP A 263 32.14 -34.76 -60.91
CA ASP A 263 31.78 -33.61 -61.71
C ASP A 263 31.38 -32.46 -60.76
N PHE A 264 32.30 -31.51 -60.57
CA PHE A 264 32.17 -30.42 -59.59
C PHE A 264 30.97 -29.52 -59.88
N SER A 265 30.48 -29.53 -61.13
CA SER A 265 29.24 -28.88 -61.55
C SER A 265 28.02 -29.49 -60.83
N ALA A 266 27.88 -30.82 -60.84
CA ALA A 266 26.71 -31.51 -60.28
C ALA A 266 26.59 -31.32 -58.76
N VAL A 267 27.71 -31.40 -58.02
CA VAL A 267 27.71 -31.20 -56.56
C VAL A 267 27.41 -29.73 -56.21
N ARG A 268 27.92 -28.78 -56.99
CA ARG A 268 27.61 -27.35 -56.82
C ARG A 268 26.13 -27.07 -57.12
N ASP A 269 25.60 -27.66 -58.18
CA ASP A 269 24.21 -27.45 -58.60
C ASP A 269 23.25 -28.08 -57.57
N GLU A 270 23.59 -29.24 -57.00
CA GLU A 270 22.85 -29.87 -55.89
C GLU A 270 22.90 -29.01 -54.62
N ALA A 271 24.07 -28.47 -54.26
CA ALA A 271 24.21 -27.54 -53.13
C ALA A 271 23.40 -26.25 -53.33
N MET A 272 23.42 -25.68 -54.54
CA MET A 272 22.64 -24.48 -54.87
C MET A 272 21.13 -24.76 -54.80
N ASN A 273 20.70 -25.95 -55.23
CA ASN A 273 19.29 -26.35 -55.17
C ASN A 273 18.82 -26.54 -53.71
N MET A 274 19.67 -27.09 -52.84
CA MET A 274 19.39 -27.16 -51.40
C MET A 274 19.29 -25.77 -50.77
N ILE A 275 20.17 -24.83 -51.16
CA ILE A 275 20.15 -23.46 -50.67
C ILE A 275 18.87 -22.74 -51.11
N HIS A 276 18.48 -22.84 -52.39
CA HIS A 276 17.22 -22.27 -52.87
C HIS A 276 16.00 -22.86 -52.15
N LYS A 277 16.00 -24.17 -51.88
CA LYS A 277 14.93 -24.82 -51.13
C LYS A 277 14.86 -24.34 -49.68
N ALA A 278 16.00 -24.15 -49.03
CA ALA A 278 16.07 -23.60 -47.67
C ALA A 278 15.56 -22.16 -47.61
N PHE A 279 15.93 -21.32 -48.58
CA PHE A 279 15.41 -19.96 -48.68
C PHE A 279 13.91 -19.92 -48.97
N ALA A 280 13.39 -20.83 -49.81
CA ALA A 280 11.95 -20.92 -50.07
C ALA A 280 11.16 -21.30 -48.81
N MET A 281 11.67 -22.24 -48.00
CA MET A 281 11.04 -22.60 -46.72
C MET A 281 11.09 -21.44 -45.72
N LEU A 282 12.20 -20.71 -45.69
CA LEU A 282 12.35 -19.54 -44.82
C LEU A 282 11.36 -18.43 -45.22
N ASP A 283 11.19 -18.19 -46.51
CA ASP A 283 10.26 -17.19 -47.05
C ASP A 283 8.80 -17.56 -46.72
N GLU A 284 8.45 -18.84 -46.78
CA GLU A 284 7.12 -19.33 -46.37
C GLU A 284 6.84 -19.10 -44.88
N GLU A 285 7.82 -19.36 -44.01
CA GLU A 285 7.70 -19.08 -42.57
C GLU A 285 7.62 -17.58 -42.27
N PHE A 286 8.37 -16.73 -42.99
CA PHE A 286 8.25 -15.28 -42.87
C PHE A 286 6.86 -14.77 -43.27
N GLN A 287 6.31 -15.27 -44.39
CA GLN A 287 4.96 -14.92 -44.81
C GLN A 287 3.90 -15.37 -43.81
N LYS A 288 4.11 -16.51 -43.14
CA LYS A 288 3.22 -16.96 -42.06
C LYS A 288 3.30 -16.04 -40.85
N LEU A 289 4.51 -15.64 -40.46
CA LEU A 289 4.74 -14.72 -39.35
C LEU A 289 4.11 -13.34 -39.61
N ASP A 290 4.21 -12.84 -40.84
CA ASP A 290 3.59 -11.57 -41.23
C ASP A 290 2.05 -11.64 -41.13
N ARG A 291 1.44 -12.75 -41.54
CA ARG A 291 -0.01 -12.96 -41.38
C ARG A 291 -0.43 -13.01 -39.91
N GLU A 292 0.33 -13.68 -39.05
CA GLU A 292 0.07 -13.74 -37.61
C GLU A 292 0.22 -12.36 -36.95
N LYS A 293 1.24 -11.59 -37.37
CA LYS A 293 1.45 -10.21 -36.91
C LYS A 293 0.29 -9.29 -37.30
N GLU A 294 -0.21 -9.39 -38.53
CA GLU A 294 -1.37 -8.64 -39.00
C GLU A 294 -2.66 -9.03 -38.27
N ALA A 295 -2.83 -10.32 -37.95
CA ALA A 295 -3.96 -10.79 -37.13
C ALA A 295 -3.90 -10.20 -35.71
N LEU A 296 -2.74 -10.31 -35.05
CA LEU A 296 -2.53 -9.74 -33.72
C LEU A 296 -2.71 -8.21 -33.69
N ALA A 297 -2.29 -7.51 -34.74
CA ALA A 297 -2.51 -6.07 -34.85
C ALA A 297 -4.01 -5.72 -34.91
N ARG A 298 -4.81 -6.47 -35.68
CA ARG A 298 -6.27 -6.29 -35.74
C ARG A 298 -6.94 -6.58 -34.39
N ASP A 299 -6.52 -7.64 -33.71
CA ASP A 299 -7.06 -7.99 -32.39
C ASP A 299 -6.71 -6.94 -31.34
N ALA A 300 -5.49 -6.38 -31.39
CA ALA A 300 -5.08 -5.29 -30.51
C ALA A 300 -5.92 -4.01 -30.74
N GLU A 301 -6.19 -3.66 -32.00
CA GLU A 301 -7.08 -2.53 -32.34
C GLU A 301 -8.52 -2.76 -31.86
N ALA A 302 -9.04 -3.99 -32.00
CA ALA A 302 -10.37 -4.33 -31.52
C ALA A 302 -10.47 -4.21 -30.00
N LEU A 303 -9.48 -4.73 -29.27
CA LEU A 303 -9.41 -4.67 -27.82
C LEU A 303 -9.26 -3.23 -27.33
N GLN A 304 -8.53 -2.39 -28.07
CA GLN A 304 -8.41 -0.96 -27.76
C GLN A 304 -9.75 -0.24 -27.93
N LYS A 305 -10.50 -0.49 -28.99
CA LYS A 305 -11.85 0.06 -29.18
C LYS A 305 -12.81 -0.37 -28.08
N GLU A 306 -12.77 -1.64 -27.67
CA GLU A 306 -13.60 -2.14 -26.57
C GLU A 306 -13.25 -1.45 -25.25
N ARG A 307 -11.94 -1.30 -24.95
CA ARG A 307 -11.47 -0.57 -23.77
C ARG A 307 -11.94 0.89 -23.77
N GLU A 308 -11.88 1.57 -24.91
CA GLU A 308 -12.37 2.95 -25.05
C GLU A 308 -13.88 3.04 -24.80
N ALA A 309 -14.66 2.10 -25.34
CA ALA A 309 -16.11 2.05 -25.10
C ALA A 309 -16.45 1.81 -23.62
N GLN A 310 -15.72 0.90 -22.95
CA GLN A 310 -15.89 0.64 -21.52
C GLN A 310 -15.52 1.88 -20.67
N ASN A 311 -14.43 2.57 -21.01
CA ASN A 311 -14.03 3.81 -20.33
C ASN A 311 -15.09 4.91 -20.49
N GLN A 312 -15.66 5.07 -21.68
CA GLN A 312 -16.75 6.03 -21.91
C GLN A 312 -18.02 5.66 -21.14
N HIS A 313 -18.34 4.37 -21.02
CA HIS A 313 -19.46 3.90 -20.20
C HIS A 313 -19.25 4.21 -18.72
N LEU A 314 -18.07 3.91 -18.18
CA LEU A 314 -17.71 4.20 -16.79
C LEU A 314 -17.77 5.71 -16.50
N LEU A 315 -17.29 6.54 -17.42
CA LEU A 315 -17.34 7.99 -17.27
C LEU A 315 -18.79 8.51 -17.20
N ARG A 316 -19.69 7.97 -18.04
CA ARG A 316 -21.12 8.30 -17.98
C ARG A 316 -21.75 7.91 -16.65
N GLN A 317 -21.49 6.69 -16.17
CA GLN A 317 -22.00 6.24 -14.86
C GLN A 317 -21.50 7.13 -13.71
N LYS A 318 -20.23 7.56 -13.77
CA LYS A 318 -19.67 8.46 -12.76
C LYS A 318 -20.36 9.82 -12.78
N GLN A 319 -20.59 10.39 -13.98
CA GLN A 319 -21.28 11.66 -14.14
C GLN A 319 -22.73 11.58 -13.61
N GLU A 320 -23.46 10.52 -13.93
CA GLU A 320 -24.82 10.30 -13.43
C GLU A 320 -24.88 10.18 -11.91
N LEU A 321 -23.88 9.52 -11.30
CA LEU A 321 -23.79 9.40 -9.85
C LEU A 321 -23.48 10.75 -9.19
N GLU A 322 -22.56 11.54 -9.77
CA GLU A 322 -22.24 12.89 -9.28
C GLU A 322 -23.48 13.80 -9.35
N ASP A 323 -24.21 13.78 -10.47
CA ASP A 323 -25.46 14.54 -10.63
C ASP A 323 -26.53 14.10 -9.61
N MET A 324 -26.65 12.80 -9.34
CA MET A 324 -27.58 12.29 -8.33
C MET A 324 -27.21 12.75 -6.92
N LEU A 325 -25.93 12.67 -6.56
CA LEU A 325 -25.42 13.11 -5.26
C LEU A 325 -25.63 14.61 -5.07
N GLU A 326 -25.41 15.41 -6.10
CA GLU A 326 -25.60 16.86 -6.03
C GLU A 326 -27.08 17.24 -5.89
N ARG A 327 -27.98 16.54 -6.59
CA ARG A 327 -29.43 16.70 -6.37
C ARG A 327 -29.83 16.35 -4.95
N HIS A 328 -29.35 15.23 -4.41
CA HIS A 328 -29.64 14.83 -3.03
C HIS A 328 -29.06 15.82 -2.01
N ARG A 329 -27.84 16.33 -2.23
CA ARG A 329 -27.22 17.36 -1.39
C ARG A 329 -28.07 18.63 -1.38
N SER A 330 -28.44 19.14 -2.55
CA SER A 330 -29.27 20.34 -2.70
C SER A 330 -30.66 20.18 -2.04
N GLN A 331 -31.29 19.02 -2.22
CA GLN A 331 -32.56 18.70 -1.55
C GLN A 331 -32.43 18.67 -0.03
N ASN A 332 -31.37 18.05 0.49
CA ASN A 332 -31.12 17.98 1.93
C ASN A 332 -30.82 19.37 2.52
N GLU A 333 -30.02 20.20 1.83
CA GLU A 333 -29.77 21.58 2.26
C GLU A 333 -31.05 22.42 2.27
N ALA A 334 -31.88 22.30 1.23
CA ALA A 334 -33.17 22.99 1.16
C ALA A 334 -34.11 22.55 2.30
N TRP A 335 -34.16 21.24 2.59
CA TRP A 335 -34.95 20.71 3.69
C TRP A 335 -34.47 21.21 5.05
N LEU A 336 -33.16 21.20 5.30
CA LEU A 336 -32.58 21.70 6.54
C LEU A 336 -32.84 23.20 6.73
N ARG A 337 -32.74 24.00 5.67
CA ARG A 337 -33.09 25.43 5.72
C ARG A 337 -34.57 25.63 6.05
N ALA A 338 -35.47 24.93 5.35
CA ALA A 338 -36.90 25.01 5.64
C ALA A 338 -37.24 24.62 7.08
N ARG A 339 -36.56 23.59 7.61
CA ARG A 339 -36.75 23.15 9.00
C ARG A 339 -36.18 24.16 10.01
N ALA A 340 -35.06 24.81 9.70
CA ALA A 340 -34.52 25.88 10.52
C ALA A 340 -35.48 27.09 10.57
N ASP A 341 -36.02 27.50 9.42
CA ASP A 341 -36.99 28.60 9.33
C ASP A 341 -38.29 28.30 10.10
N GLU A 342 -38.73 27.03 10.10
CA GLU A 342 -39.86 26.58 10.90
C GLU A 342 -39.56 26.64 12.40
N ASN A 343 -38.44 26.11 12.85
CA ASN A 343 -38.02 26.20 14.25
C ASN A 343 -37.87 27.65 14.73
N ASP A 344 -37.38 28.55 13.88
CA ASP A 344 -37.23 29.97 14.20
C ASP A 344 -38.59 30.67 14.32
N ARG A 345 -39.60 30.25 13.54
CA ARG A 345 -40.99 30.70 13.70
C ARG A 345 -41.58 30.20 15.02
N GLU A 346 -41.44 28.92 15.32
CA GLU A 346 -41.91 28.32 16.58
C GLU A 346 -41.27 29.02 17.79
N ARG A 347 -39.95 29.30 17.74
CA ARG A 347 -39.24 30.05 18.81
C ARG A 347 -39.78 31.45 19.02
N LYS A 348 -40.13 32.17 17.94
CA LYS A 348 -40.74 33.51 18.02
C LYS A 348 -42.13 33.45 18.63
N GLU A 349 -42.94 32.45 18.29
CA GLU A 349 -44.27 32.24 18.87
C GLU A 349 -44.18 31.90 20.37
N LEU A 350 -43.27 31.00 20.75
CA LEU A 350 -43.02 30.67 22.15
C LEU A 350 -42.54 31.89 22.96
N TRP A 351 -41.72 32.75 22.35
CA TRP A 351 -41.27 33.98 23.01
C TRP A 351 -42.43 34.94 23.27
N LYS A 352 -43.32 35.14 22.29
CA LYS A 352 -44.54 35.96 22.47
C LYS A 352 -45.45 35.38 23.55
N LEU A 353 -45.73 34.08 23.51
CA LEU A 353 -46.58 33.43 24.51
C LEU A 353 -45.97 33.55 25.92
N ARG A 354 -44.65 33.43 26.04
CA ARG A 354 -43.95 33.63 27.32
C ARG A 354 -44.10 35.07 27.83
N GLU A 355 -44.05 36.05 26.96
CA GLU A 355 -44.24 37.46 27.31
C GLU A 355 -45.67 37.73 27.78
N GLU A 356 -46.68 37.17 27.09
CA GLU A 356 -48.09 37.23 27.50
C GLU A 356 -48.31 36.60 28.89
N VAL A 357 -47.75 35.41 29.13
CA VAL A 357 -47.84 34.74 30.44
C VAL A 357 -47.18 35.56 31.54
N LEU A 358 -46.04 36.20 31.27
CA LEU A 358 -45.39 37.08 32.24
C LEU A 358 -46.26 38.29 32.59
N GLN A 359 -46.89 38.91 31.59
CA GLN A 359 -47.81 40.03 31.82
C GLN A 359 -49.04 39.61 32.62
N GLU A 360 -49.61 38.44 32.36
CA GLU A 360 -50.72 37.90 33.17
C GLU A 360 -50.29 37.61 34.61
N GLN A 361 -49.10 37.04 34.82
CA GLN A 361 -48.56 36.82 36.17
C GLN A 361 -48.37 38.13 36.94
N GLU A 362 -47.92 39.20 36.27
CA GLU A 362 -47.78 40.54 36.86
C GLU A 362 -49.16 41.06 37.31
N LYS A 363 -50.16 41.00 36.44
CA LYS A 363 -51.55 41.40 36.76
C LYS A 363 -52.12 40.62 37.93
N LEU A 364 -51.94 39.30 37.94
CA LEU A 364 -52.43 38.45 39.04
C LEU A 364 -51.76 38.80 40.37
N LYS A 365 -50.46 39.16 40.37
CA LYS A 365 -49.78 39.64 41.58
C LYS A 365 -50.34 40.97 42.07
N GLU A 366 -50.64 41.91 41.15
CA GLU A 366 -51.27 43.18 41.51
C GLU A 366 -52.67 42.98 42.10
N GLU A 367 -53.47 42.09 41.50
CA GLU A 367 -54.79 41.72 42.02
C GLU A 367 -54.71 41.08 43.40
N GLN A 368 -53.78 40.13 43.61
CA GLN A 368 -53.53 39.55 44.93
C GLN A 368 -53.14 40.61 45.96
N CYS A 369 -52.25 41.53 45.61
CA CYS A 369 -51.85 42.64 46.48
C CYS A 369 -53.06 43.53 46.85
N ASN A 370 -53.93 43.82 45.88
CA ASN A 370 -55.15 44.60 46.12
C ASN A 370 -56.16 43.86 47.02
N ILE A 371 -56.33 42.55 46.83
CA ILE A 371 -57.18 41.72 47.69
C ILE A 371 -56.61 41.67 49.11
N GLN A 372 -55.29 41.50 49.27
CA GLN A 372 -54.61 41.50 50.55
C GLN A 372 -54.90 42.81 51.32
N LYS A 373 -54.71 43.97 50.67
CA LYS A 373 -55.01 45.28 51.25
C LYS A 373 -56.47 45.43 51.67
N ARG A 374 -57.42 44.98 50.84
CA ARG A 374 -58.86 45.00 51.19
C ARG A 374 -59.17 44.09 52.37
N SER A 375 -58.54 42.93 52.45
CA SER A 375 -58.69 42.00 53.57
C SER A 375 -58.17 42.61 54.87
N GLU A 376 -56.99 43.25 54.84
CA GLU A 376 -56.42 43.97 55.98
C GLU A 376 -57.32 45.13 56.45
N GLN A 377 -57.88 45.91 55.51
CA GLN A 377 -58.83 46.97 55.83
C GLN A 377 -60.10 46.43 56.49
N LEU A 378 -60.68 45.34 55.97
CA LEU A 378 -61.84 44.67 56.57
C LEU A 378 -61.53 44.16 57.99
N LEU A 379 -60.36 43.54 58.18
CA LEU A 379 -59.88 43.12 59.50
C LEU A 379 -59.77 44.29 60.48
N SER A 380 -59.22 45.43 60.04
CA SER A 380 -59.13 46.64 60.84
C SER A 380 -60.50 47.18 61.24
N ILE A 381 -61.48 47.20 60.32
CA ILE A 381 -62.86 47.62 60.60
C ILE A 381 -63.50 46.66 61.61
N MET A 382 -63.35 45.34 61.43
CA MET A 382 -63.88 44.35 62.37
C MET A 382 -63.28 44.47 63.77
N GLN A 383 -62.01 44.85 63.90
CA GLN A 383 -61.39 45.11 65.20
C GLN A 383 -61.95 46.36 65.88
N GLN A 384 -62.24 47.43 65.12
CA GLN A 384 -62.88 48.63 65.66
C GLN A 384 -64.28 48.35 66.22
N PHE A 385 -65.07 47.50 65.54
CA PHE A 385 -66.40 47.09 66.03
C PHE A 385 -66.37 46.13 67.23
N LYS A 386 -65.25 45.47 67.51
CA LYS A 386 -65.08 44.59 68.68
C LYS A 386 -64.70 45.34 69.96
N GLY A 387 -64.34 46.62 69.85
CA GLY A 387 -63.95 47.49 70.96
C GLY A 387 -65.01 48.50 71.41
N MET A 388 -66.15 48.55 70.71
CA MET A 388 -67.41 49.16 71.18
C MET A 388 -68.27 48.07 71.83
#